data_AF-A0A970TWQ0-F1
#
_entry.id   AF-A0A970TWQ0-F1
#
_cell.length_a   1.000
_cell.length_b   1.000
_cell.length_c   1.000
_cell.angle_alpha   90.00
_cell.angle_beta   90.00
_cell.angle_gamma   90.00
#
_symmetry.space_group_name_H-M   'P 1'
#
loop_
_entity.id
_entity.type
_entity.pdbx_description
1 polymer ?
#
loop_
_entity_poly.entity_id
_entity_poly.type
_entity_poly.pdbx_seq_one_letter_code
_entity_poly.pdbx_strand_id
1 'polypeptide(L)'
;MNVSTVWTIAFLLAAALGVLFGVLFLLTMRETLRRVGGENRAMPADYVWFMFIPIFGYFWFIYMIVKMRDSLRAEYRSRGWPIESDFGYSVGLAAGVLAVMSAIWSWIPRDLLLAGSVLAVGQLVCWVIYWVRLARVKDRLGSTMVGSVPGRTASEDQEDPDGRAGRCSVCGTRVMPDDDYCWRCGSPLP
;
A
#
# COMPACT_ATOMS: atom_id res chain seq x y z
N MET A 1 2.59 21.86 -37.49
CA MET A 1 3.25 21.73 -36.17
C MET A 1 4.67 21.25 -36.41
N ASN A 2 5.68 21.94 -35.89
CA ASN A 2 7.07 21.50 -36.05
C ASN A 2 7.29 20.24 -35.21
N VAL A 3 8.12 19.31 -35.71
CA VAL A 3 8.47 18.06 -35.00
C VAL A 3 8.95 18.38 -33.58
N SER A 4 9.78 19.41 -33.41
CA SER A 4 10.22 19.89 -32.09
C SER A 4 9.07 20.29 -31.17
N THR A 5 8.05 20.96 -31.69
CA THR A 5 6.85 21.36 -30.91
C THR A 5 6.07 20.13 -30.44
N VAL A 6 5.96 19.09 -31.27
CA VAL A 6 5.31 17.82 -30.88
C VAL A 6 6.04 17.16 -29.72
N TRP A 7 7.38 17.08 -29.80
CA TRP A 7 8.20 16.54 -28.72
C TRP A 7 8.11 17.35 -27.43
N THR A 8 8.10 18.69 -27.52
CA THR A 8 7.94 19.56 -26.36
C THR A 8 6.58 19.36 -25.69
N ILE A 9 5.49 19.30 -26.46
CA ILE A 9 4.15 19.06 -25.92
C ILE A 9 4.07 17.68 -25.26
N ALA A 10 4.58 16.63 -25.92
CA ALA A 10 4.60 15.28 -25.36
C ALA A 10 5.39 15.20 -24.04
N PHE A 11 6.55 15.86 -23.98
CA PHE A 11 7.34 15.95 -22.75
C PHE A 11 6.60 16.66 -21.62
N LEU A 12 5.98 17.82 -21.90
CA LEU A 12 5.22 18.57 -20.90
C LEU A 12 4.02 17.77 -20.38
N LEU A 13 3.30 17.06 -21.26
CA LEU A 13 2.20 16.18 -20.86
C LEU A 13 2.68 15.01 -19.99
N ALA A 14 3.78 14.35 -20.38
CA ALA A 14 4.35 13.25 -19.60
C ALA A 14 4.84 13.72 -18.22
N ALA A 15 5.49 14.89 -18.16
CA ALA A 15 5.93 15.50 -16.91
C ALA A 15 4.74 15.87 -16.00
N ALA A 16 3.69 16.50 -16.55
CA ALA A 16 2.49 16.83 -15.80
C ALA A 16 1.80 15.58 -15.22
N LEU A 17 1.71 14.51 -16.02
CA LEU A 17 1.16 13.23 -15.61
C LEU A 17 2.01 12.57 -14.50
N GLY A 18 3.33 12.60 -14.66
CA GLY A 18 4.28 12.10 -13.66
C GLY A 18 4.17 12.84 -12.32
N VAL A 19 4.04 14.17 -12.35
CA VAL A 19 3.81 14.98 -11.15
C VAL A 19 2.47 14.63 -10.50
N LEU A 20 1.39 14.53 -11.28
CA LEU A 20 0.07 14.16 -10.78
C LEU A 20 0.10 12.82 -10.03
N PHE A 21 0.61 11.77 -10.67
CA PHE A 21 0.72 10.46 -10.05
C PHE A 21 1.69 10.45 -8.87
N GLY A 22 2.81 11.19 -8.96
CA GLY A 22 3.74 11.36 -7.86
C GLY A 22 3.07 11.98 -6.62
N VAL A 23 2.26 13.02 -6.79
CA VAL A 23 1.49 13.62 -5.69
C VAL A 23 0.50 12.62 -5.08
N LEU A 24 -0.24 11.86 -5.89
CA LEU A 24 -1.18 10.84 -5.38
C LEU A 24 -0.47 9.75 -4.57
N PHE A 25 0.70 9.32 -5.03
CA PHE A 25 1.55 8.38 -4.30
C PHE A 25 2.05 8.95 -2.97
N LEU A 26 2.54 10.20 -2.96
CA LEU A 26 2.98 10.85 -1.72
C LEU A 26 1.83 11.06 -0.73
N LEU A 27 0.63 11.42 -1.21
CA LEU A 27 -0.57 11.49 -0.38
C LEU A 27 -0.92 10.13 0.23
N THR A 28 -0.76 9.05 -0.55
CA THR A 28 -0.96 7.68 -0.06
C THR A 28 0.04 7.35 1.06
N MET A 29 1.33 7.65 0.88
CA MET A 29 2.34 7.47 1.93
C MET A 29 2.03 8.29 3.18
N ARG A 30 1.71 9.58 3.01
CA ARG A 30 1.38 10.49 4.11
C ARG A 30 0.21 9.97 4.93
N GLU A 31 -0.87 9.56 4.26
CA GLU A 31 -2.05 9.04 4.91
C GLU A 31 -1.76 7.72 5.64
N THR A 32 -0.98 6.84 5.03
CA THR A 32 -0.58 5.58 5.67
C THR A 32 0.24 5.85 6.93
N LEU A 33 1.21 6.76 6.90
CA LEU A 33 2.00 7.17 8.08
C LEU A 33 1.15 7.84 9.16
N ARG A 34 0.08 8.55 8.79
CA ARG A 34 -0.86 9.16 9.74
C ARG A 34 -1.72 8.12 10.46
N ARG A 35 -2.01 6.99 9.82
CA ARG A 35 -2.73 5.85 10.44
C ARG A 35 -1.87 4.98 11.35
N VAL A 36 -0.54 5.07 11.22
CA VAL A 36 0.42 4.46 12.14
C VAL A 36 0.50 5.29 13.42
N GLY A 37 0.54 4.61 14.57
CA GLY A 37 0.69 5.23 15.88
C GLY A 37 1.91 6.15 15.94
N GLY A 38 1.81 7.26 16.68
CA GLY A 38 2.88 8.26 16.75
C GLY A 38 4.19 7.67 17.26
N GLU A 39 4.10 6.75 18.21
CA GLU A 39 5.21 6.00 18.82
C GLU A 39 5.84 4.97 17.87
N ASN A 40 5.08 4.44 16.91
CA ASN A 40 5.54 3.46 15.94
C ASN A 40 6.08 4.10 14.65
N ARG A 41 5.95 5.43 14.52
CA ARG A 41 6.32 6.17 13.30
C ARG A 41 7.83 6.45 13.27
N ALA A 42 8.52 5.84 12.32
CA ALA A 42 9.97 6.04 12.13
C ALA A 42 10.33 7.35 11.40
N MET A 43 9.34 8.05 10.84
CA MET A 43 9.51 9.31 10.10
C MET A 43 8.20 10.13 10.11
N PRO A 44 8.21 11.45 10.36
CA PRO A 44 7.02 12.29 10.30
C PRO A 44 6.32 12.25 8.93
N ALA A 45 4.98 12.25 8.95
CA ALA A 45 4.18 12.08 7.73
C ALA A 45 4.37 13.22 6.70
N ASP A 46 4.66 14.44 7.15
CA ASP A 46 4.81 15.60 6.26
C ASP A 46 6.18 15.65 5.57
N TYR A 47 7.14 14.84 6.00
CA TYR A 47 8.47 14.83 5.39
C TYR A 47 8.49 14.15 4.00
N VAL A 48 7.37 13.59 3.56
CA VAL A 48 7.22 12.99 2.22
C VAL A 48 7.41 14.01 1.10
N TRP A 49 7.17 15.30 1.36
CA TRP A 49 7.28 16.37 0.38
C TRP A 49 8.72 16.68 -0.03
N PHE A 50 9.72 16.30 0.76
CA PHE A 50 11.12 16.54 0.39
C PHE A 50 11.58 15.73 -0.85
N MET A 51 10.76 14.79 -1.34
CA MET A 51 10.98 14.14 -2.62
C MET A 51 11.01 15.13 -3.81
N PHE A 52 10.38 16.30 -3.69
CA PHE A 52 10.37 17.32 -4.75
C PHE A 52 11.66 18.12 -4.86
N ILE A 53 12.59 17.97 -3.90
CA ILE A 53 13.89 18.62 -3.98
C ILE A 53 14.70 17.87 -5.06
N PRO A 54 15.16 18.54 -6.13
CA PRO A 54 15.91 17.89 -7.19
C PRO A 54 17.21 17.28 -6.65
N ILE A 55 17.62 16.13 -7.21
CA ILE A 55 18.77 15.31 -6.78
C ILE A 55 18.59 14.65 -5.40
N PHE A 56 18.31 15.45 -4.36
CA PHE A 56 18.02 14.95 -3.01
C PHE A 56 16.83 13.99 -2.99
N GLY A 57 15.80 14.27 -3.79
CA GLY A 57 14.58 13.47 -3.87
C GLY A 57 14.80 12.00 -4.22
N TYR A 58 15.86 11.67 -4.98
CA TYR A 58 16.18 10.28 -5.32
C TYR A 58 16.67 9.48 -4.10
N PHE A 59 17.60 10.07 -3.33
CA PHE A 59 18.05 9.48 -2.07
C PHE A 59 16.93 9.47 -1.03
N TRP A 60 16.15 10.55 -0.99
CA TRP A 60 15.00 10.67 -0.10
C TRP A 60 13.95 9.59 -0.37
N PHE A 61 13.70 9.25 -1.64
CA PHE A 61 12.78 8.19 -2.01
C PHE A 61 13.19 6.83 -1.41
N ILE A 62 14.46 6.47 -1.52
CA ILE A 62 15.00 5.23 -0.91
C ILE A 62 14.87 5.29 0.62
N TYR A 63 15.22 6.42 1.23
CA TYR A 63 15.07 6.64 2.67
C TYR A 63 13.61 6.46 3.13
N MET A 64 12.66 7.05 2.40
CA MET A 64 11.23 6.94 2.69
C MET A 64 10.76 5.49 2.65
N ILE A 65 11.18 4.70 1.66
CA ILE A 65 10.81 3.27 1.56
C ILE A 65 11.25 2.49 2.79
N VAL A 66 12.49 2.70 3.25
CA VAL A 66 13.04 2.06 4.45
C VAL A 66 12.23 2.47 5.69
N LYS A 67 12.03 3.76 5.89
CA LYS A 67 11.29 4.28 7.06
C LYS A 67 9.83 3.89 7.06
N MET A 68 9.22 3.79 5.88
CA MET A 68 7.85 3.31 5.72
C MET A 68 7.73 1.87 6.20
N ARG A 69 8.62 0.97 5.72
CA ARG A 69 8.68 -0.42 6.17
C ARG A 69 8.88 -0.51 7.68
N ASP A 70 9.83 0.24 8.23
CA ASP A 70 10.14 0.19 9.66
C ASP A 70 8.95 0.65 10.51
N SER A 71 8.25 1.70 10.08
CA SER A 71 7.02 2.19 10.74
C SER A 71 5.91 1.15 10.72
N LEU A 72 5.68 0.53 9.55
CA LEU A 72 4.68 -0.53 9.41
C LEU A 72 5.02 -1.77 10.22
N ARG A 73 6.31 -2.14 10.28
CA ARG A 73 6.77 -3.28 11.08
C ARG A 73 6.61 -3.04 12.57
N ALA A 74 6.87 -1.83 13.05
CA ALA A 74 6.61 -1.44 14.44
C ALA A 74 5.11 -1.52 14.76
N GLU A 75 4.27 -0.96 13.89
CA GLU A 75 2.81 -0.99 14.04
C GLU A 75 2.24 -2.41 14.03
N TYR A 76 2.73 -3.29 13.15
CA TYR A 76 2.27 -4.68 13.11
C TYR A 76 2.69 -5.45 14.37
N ARG A 77 3.90 -5.18 14.89
CA ARG A 77 4.36 -5.76 16.15
C ARG A 77 3.52 -5.29 17.33
N SER A 78 3.22 -3.99 17.41
CA SER A 78 2.42 -3.43 18.51
C SER A 78 0.98 -3.96 18.49
N ARG A 79 0.43 -4.25 17.31
CA ARG A 79 -0.90 -4.86 17.14
C ARG A 79 -0.92 -6.40 17.25
N GLY A 80 0.23 -7.06 17.40
CA GLY A 80 0.34 -8.52 17.41
C GLY A 80 -0.03 -9.18 16.07
N TRP A 81 0.04 -8.44 14.97
CA TRP A 81 -0.29 -8.95 13.64
C TRP A 81 0.87 -9.78 13.06
N PRO A 82 0.59 -10.83 12.28
CA PRO A 82 1.63 -11.53 11.56
C PRO A 82 2.32 -10.56 10.59
N ILE A 83 3.64 -10.52 10.63
CA ILE A 83 4.43 -9.66 9.74
C ILE A 83 4.38 -10.29 8.33
N GLU A 84 3.37 -9.90 7.57
CA GLU A 84 3.21 -10.27 6.16
C GLU A 84 4.38 -9.67 5.36
N SER A 85 5.05 -10.51 4.56
CA SER A 85 6.31 -10.24 3.84
C SER A 85 6.58 -8.76 3.50
N ASP A 86 7.66 -8.18 4.05
CA ASP A 86 8.38 -6.96 3.67
C ASP A 86 7.61 -5.69 3.21
N PHE A 87 6.27 -5.65 3.26
CA PHE A 87 5.41 -4.54 2.83
C PHE A 87 5.73 -3.97 1.43
N GLY A 88 6.29 -4.78 0.53
CA GLY A 88 6.75 -4.33 -0.80
C GLY A 88 8.10 -3.61 -0.81
N TYR A 89 8.86 -3.67 0.29
CA TYR A 89 10.18 -3.04 0.43
C TYR A 89 11.15 -3.39 -0.69
N SER A 90 11.28 -4.67 -1.06
CA SER A 90 12.18 -5.12 -2.13
C SER A 90 11.84 -4.47 -3.48
N VAL A 91 10.55 -4.37 -3.79
CA VAL A 91 10.07 -3.75 -5.03
C VAL A 91 10.25 -2.23 -5.00
N GLY A 92 9.96 -1.58 -3.86
CA GLY A 92 10.19 -0.14 -3.68
C GLY A 92 11.68 0.21 -3.80
N LEU A 93 12.55 -0.58 -3.16
CA LEU A 93 14.00 -0.41 -3.23
C LEU A 93 14.51 -0.55 -4.67
N ALA A 94 14.03 -1.58 -5.40
CA ALA A 94 14.33 -1.74 -6.81
C ALA A 94 13.90 -0.52 -7.63
N ALA A 95 12.70 0.03 -7.39
CA ALA A 95 12.25 1.25 -8.05
C ALA A 95 13.17 2.45 -7.78
N GLY A 96 13.65 2.60 -6.54
CA GLY A 96 14.55 3.69 -6.17
C GLY A 96 15.93 3.56 -6.78
N VAL A 97 16.51 2.36 -6.78
CA VAL A 97 17.81 2.08 -7.42
C VAL A 97 17.71 2.29 -8.92
N LEU A 98 16.66 1.79 -9.57
CA LEU A 98 16.43 2.01 -11.01
C LEU A 98 16.27 3.49 -11.36
N ALA A 99 15.63 4.29 -10.48
CA ALA A 99 15.50 5.73 -10.67
C ALA A 99 16.86 6.44 -10.64
N VAL A 100 17.72 6.09 -9.67
CA VAL A 100 19.09 6.64 -9.57
C VAL A 100 19.92 6.23 -10.79
N MET A 101 19.88 4.95 -11.18
CA MET A 101 20.60 4.46 -12.36
C MET A 101 20.14 5.18 -13.64
N SER A 102 18.83 5.37 -13.81
CA SER A 102 18.26 6.10 -14.95
C SER A 102 18.70 7.56 -14.97
N ALA A 103 18.74 8.22 -13.81
CA ALA A 103 19.19 9.60 -13.69
C ALA A 103 20.68 9.77 -14.04
N ILE A 104 21.54 8.85 -13.59
CA ILE A 104 22.97 8.83 -13.94
C ILE A 104 23.14 8.57 -15.44
N TRP A 105 22.38 7.64 -16.01
CA TRP A 105 22.43 7.33 -17.43
C TRP A 105 22.01 8.50 -18.31
N SER A 106 21.09 9.34 -17.83
CA SER A 106 20.65 10.55 -18.54
C SER A 106 21.74 11.60 -18.73
N TRP A 107 22.88 11.50 -18.01
CA TRP A 107 24.03 12.41 -18.17
C TRP A 107 25.03 11.91 -19.24
N ILE A 108 24.83 10.71 -19.80
CA ILE A 108 25.68 10.09 -20.84
C ILE A 108 25.14 10.44 -22.24
N PRO A 109 26.00 10.59 -23.28
CA PRO A 109 25.58 10.92 -24.63
C PRO A 109 24.47 10.02 -25.20
N ARG A 110 23.61 10.69 -25.96
CA ARG A 110 22.31 10.30 -26.55
C ARG A 110 22.29 9.04 -27.43
N ASP A 111 23.44 8.44 -27.73
CA ASP A 111 23.52 7.23 -28.56
C ASP A 111 23.11 5.96 -27.79
N LEU A 112 23.08 6.02 -26.46
CA LEU A 112 22.69 4.90 -25.58
C LEU A 112 21.26 5.05 -25.02
N LEU A 113 20.37 5.70 -25.79
CA LEU A 113 19.01 6.08 -25.41
C LEU A 113 18.08 4.88 -25.18
N LEU A 114 18.26 3.77 -25.93
CA LEU A 114 17.39 2.59 -25.79
C LEU A 114 17.52 1.93 -24.40
N ALA A 115 18.73 1.88 -23.83
CA ALA A 115 18.95 1.31 -22.51
C ALA A 115 18.26 2.12 -21.40
N GLY A 116 18.24 3.45 -21.52
CA GLY A 116 17.53 4.33 -20.58
C GLY A 116 16.02 4.13 -20.59
N SER A 117 15.42 3.88 -21.76
CA SER A 117 13.97 3.66 -21.88
C SER A 117 13.50 2.38 -21.18
N VAL A 118 14.28 1.29 -21.25
CA VAL A 118 13.96 0.03 -20.57
C VAL A 118 14.05 0.19 -19.05
N LEU A 119 15.09 0.88 -18.56
CA LEU A 119 15.26 1.16 -17.13
C LEU A 119 14.11 2.03 -16.60
N ALA A 120 13.67 3.04 -17.36
CA ALA A 120 12.55 3.90 -17.00
C ALA A 120 11.22 3.12 -16.92
N VAL A 121 10.95 2.21 -17.87
CA VAL A 121 9.76 1.34 -17.83
C VAL A 121 9.81 0.41 -16.62
N GLY A 122 10.96 -0.23 -16.37
CA GLY A 122 11.14 -1.09 -15.20
C GLY A 122 10.93 -0.33 -13.89
N GLN A 123 11.47 0.88 -13.79
CA GLN A 123 11.29 1.78 -12.65
C GLN A 123 9.81 2.14 -12.44
N LEU A 124 9.08 2.44 -13.51
CA LEU A 124 7.66 2.76 -13.44
C LEU A 124 6.85 1.55 -12.96
N VAL A 125 7.11 0.35 -13.49
CA VAL A 125 6.42 -0.89 -13.07
C VAL A 125 6.67 -1.19 -11.60
N CYS A 126 7.93 -1.18 -11.15
CA CYS A 126 8.26 -1.39 -9.73
C CYS A 126 7.59 -0.34 -8.84
N TRP A 127 7.59 0.93 -9.26
CA TRP A 127 6.96 2.01 -8.52
C TRP A 127 5.44 1.83 -8.40
N VAL A 128 4.74 1.47 -9.48
CA VAL A 128 3.30 1.18 -9.47
C VAL A 128 2.97 -0.03 -8.58
N ILE A 129 3.74 -1.12 -8.68
CA ILE A 129 3.54 -2.30 -7.82
C ILE A 129 3.72 -1.93 -6.35
N TYR A 130 4.76 -1.16 -6.02
CA TYR A 130 4.99 -0.68 -4.67
C TYR A 130 3.82 0.17 -4.17
N TRP A 131 3.33 1.10 -4.99
CA TRP A 131 2.21 1.96 -4.64
C TRP A 131 0.93 1.16 -4.36
N VAL A 132 0.58 0.19 -5.21
CA VAL A 132 -0.59 -0.68 -5.00
C VAL A 132 -0.45 -1.50 -3.71
N ARG A 133 0.74 -2.04 -3.42
CA ARG A 133 0.99 -2.75 -2.15
C ARG A 133 0.80 -1.84 -0.95
N LEU A 134 1.28 -0.61 -1.03
CA LEU A 134 1.13 0.36 0.05
C LEU A 134 -0.34 0.76 0.26
N ALA A 135 -1.10 0.97 -0.82
CA ALA A 135 -2.53 1.27 -0.74
C ALA A 135 -3.30 0.14 -0.02
N ARG A 136 -2.97 -1.13 -0.28
CA ARG A 136 -3.58 -2.27 0.43
C ARG A 136 -3.28 -2.25 1.93
N VAL A 137 -2.04 -1.93 2.32
CA VAL A 137 -1.67 -1.82 3.74
C VAL A 137 -2.40 -0.65 4.40
N LYS A 138 -2.47 0.50 3.72
CA LYS A 138 -3.22 1.68 4.16
C LYS A 138 -4.69 1.33 4.44
N ASP A 139 -5.31 0.56 3.56
CA ASP A 139 -6.70 0.14 3.72
C ASP A 139 -6.87 -0.83 4.89
N ARG A 140 -5.95 -1.79 5.08
CA ARG A 140 -5.93 -2.67 6.28
C ARG A 140 -5.79 -1.90 7.59
N LEU A 141 -4.99 -0.84 7.61
CA LEU A 141 -4.85 0.03 8.78
C LEU A 141 -6.12 0.85 9.03
N GLY A 142 -6.81 1.27 7.97
CA GLY A 142 -8.05 2.05 8.06
C GLY A 142 -9.29 1.23 8.43
N SER A 143 -9.39 -0.01 7.96
CA SER A 143 -10.52 -0.91 8.25
C SER A 143 -10.58 -1.38 9.71
N THR A 144 -9.52 -1.17 10.49
CA THR A 144 -9.57 -1.40 11.95
C THR A 144 -10.35 -0.30 12.69
N MET A 145 -10.52 0.90 12.10
CA MET A 145 -11.28 2.02 12.70
C MET A 145 -12.62 2.29 12.01
N VAL A 146 -12.93 1.63 10.89
CA VAL A 146 -14.25 1.66 10.26
C VAL A 146 -14.66 0.23 10.04
N GLY A 147 -15.54 -0.26 10.89
CA GLY A 147 -16.32 -1.45 10.60
C GLY A 147 -17.10 -1.23 9.30
N SER A 148 -16.60 -1.79 8.22
CA SER A 148 -17.36 -2.07 7.01
C SER A 148 -16.54 -3.03 6.16
N VAL A 149 -16.79 -4.33 6.38
CA VAL A 149 -16.49 -5.39 5.42
C VAL A 149 -17.10 -4.99 4.07
N PRO A 150 -16.31 -4.69 3.03
CA PRO A 150 -16.86 -4.59 1.69
C PRO A 150 -17.03 -6.01 1.16
N GLY A 151 -18.29 -6.43 1.03
CA GLY A 151 -18.76 -7.39 0.04
C GLY A 151 -17.84 -8.57 -0.24
N ARG A 152 -17.90 -9.58 0.63
CA ARG A 152 -17.81 -10.96 0.14
C ARG A 152 -19.07 -11.13 -0.73
N THR A 153 -18.91 -11.01 -2.03
CA THR A 153 -19.98 -11.26 -3.00
C THR A 153 -20.54 -12.64 -2.72
N ALA A 154 -21.84 -12.67 -2.46
CA ALA A 154 -22.63 -13.87 -2.48
C ALA A 154 -22.50 -14.53 -3.86
N SER A 155 -22.08 -15.79 -3.88
CA SER A 155 -22.57 -16.84 -4.78
C SER A 155 -21.74 -18.10 -4.53
N GLU A 156 -22.04 -18.78 -3.43
CA GLU A 156 -21.93 -20.25 -3.38
C GLU A 156 -23.09 -20.70 -2.51
N ASP A 157 -24.13 -21.14 -3.21
CA ASP A 157 -25.34 -21.74 -2.69
C ASP A 157 -24.97 -22.97 -1.86
N GLN A 158 -25.19 -22.91 -0.55
CA GLN A 158 -25.45 -24.10 0.25
C GLN A 158 -26.66 -23.80 1.12
N GLU A 159 -27.82 -23.97 0.51
CA GLU A 159 -29.11 -24.13 1.18
C GLU A 159 -28.95 -25.32 2.15
N ASP A 160 -28.74 -25.01 3.43
CA ASP A 160 -28.74 -26.01 4.51
C ASP A 160 -30.21 -26.32 4.82
N PRO A 161 -30.70 -27.52 4.48
CA PRO A 161 -32.14 -27.82 4.50
C PRO A 161 -32.65 -28.12 5.91
N ASP A 162 -31.80 -28.10 6.94
CA ASP A 162 -32.20 -28.46 8.30
C ASP A 162 -32.19 -27.24 9.25
N GLY A 163 -33.29 -26.50 9.19
CA GLY A 163 -33.49 -25.30 10.00
C GLY A 163 -33.62 -25.60 11.49
N ARG A 164 -32.54 -25.49 12.28
CA ARG A 164 -32.61 -25.06 13.69
C ARG A 164 -31.27 -24.63 14.33
N ALA A 165 -30.46 -23.81 13.66
CA ALA A 165 -29.33 -23.17 14.34
C ALA A 165 -29.82 -22.09 15.33
N GLY A 166 -30.00 -22.48 16.60
CA GLY A 166 -30.35 -21.57 17.70
C GLY A 166 -29.26 -20.51 17.95
N ARG A 167 -29.67 -19.34 18.45
CA ARG A 167 -28.73 -18.31 18.96
C ARG A 167 -28.84 -18.25 20.48
N CYS A 168 -27.72 -18.07 21.14
CA CYS A 168 -27.67 -17.85 22.58
C CYS A 168 -28.43 -16.56 22.94
N SER A 169 -29.33 -16.62 23.92
CA SER A 169 -30.12 -15.48 24.41
C SER A 169 -29.29 -14.41 25.15
N VAL A 170 -28.11 -14.78 25.66
CA VAL A 170 -27.23 -13.90 26.42
C VAL A 170 -26.22 -13.19 25.51
N CYS A 171 -25.47 -13.95 24.70
CA CYS A 171 -24.36 -13.42 23.91
C CYS A 171 -24.61 -13.35 22.39
N GLY A 172 -25.74 -13.89 21.91
CA GLY A 172 -26.10 -13.87 20.48
C GLY A 172 -25.27 -14.76 19.57
N THR A 173 -24.33 -15.55 20.11
CA THR A 173 -23.50 -16.47 19.32
C THR A 173 -24.34 -17.65 18.82
N ARG A 174 -24.02 -18.19 17.64
CA ARG A 174 -24.67 -19.42 17.14
C ARG A 174 -24.27 -20.61 18.00
N VAL A 175 -25.25 -21.46 18.24
CA VAL A 175 -25.16 -22.62 19.13
C VAL A 175 -25.45 -23.86 18.30
N MET A 176 -24.73 -24.96 18.53
CA MET A 176 -25.06 -26.24 17.91
C MET A 176 -26.28 -26.87 18.61
N PRO A 177 -27.13 -27.63 17.90
CA PRO A 177 -28.32 -28.24 18.50
C PRO A 177 -28.07 -29.22 19.66
N ASP A 178 -26.83 -29.68 19.85
CA ASP A 178 -26.42 -30.72 20.82
C ASP A 178 -25.61 -30.15 22.01
N ASP A 179 -25.53 -28.81 22.14
CA ASP A 179 -24.81 -28.16 23.23
C ASP A 179 -25.75 -27.87 24.43
N ASP A 180 -25.40 -28.33 25.64
CA ASP A 180 -26.09 -27.95 26.88
C ASP A 180 -25.74 -26.52 27.36
N TYR A 181 -24.54 -26.04 26.98
CA TYR A 181 -23.99 -24.76 27.38
C TYR A 181 -23.44 -23.97 26.20
N CYS A 182 -23.61 -22.64 26.21
CA CYS A 182 -23.00 -21.80 25.18
C CYS A 182 -21.47 -21.80 25.31
N TRP A 183 -20.76 -22.29 24.30
CA TRP A 183 -19.28 -22.34 24.26
C TRP A 183 -18.58 -20.99 24.44
N ARG A 184 -19.28 -19.86 24.22
CA ARG A 184 -18.70 -18.53 24.31
C ARG A 184 -18.90 -17.85 25.66
N CYS A 185 -20.08 -17.96 26.26
CA CYS A 185 -20.41 -17.28 27.52
C CYS A 185 -20.73 -18.21 28.69
N GLY A 186 -20.80 -19.52 28.47
CA GLY A 186 -21.07 -20.52 29.50
C GLY A 186 -22.50 -20.51 30.05
N SER A 187 -23.42 -19.76 29.44
CA SER A 187 -24.83 -19.75 29.87
C SER A 187 -25.52 -21.06 29.46
N PRO A 188 -26.43 -21.60 30.30
CA PRO A 188 -27.23 -22.76 29.93
C PRO A 188 -28.18 -22.44 28.77
N LEU A 189 -28.43 -23.41 27.90
CA LEU A 189 -29.32 -23.30 26.75
C LEU A 189 -30.69 -23.93 27.10
N PRO A 190 -31.80 -23.41 26.53
CA PRO A 190 -33.16 -23.89 26.82
C PRO A 190 -33.48 -25.24 26.19
#